data_AF-V4B9B5-F1
#
_entry.id   AF-V4B9B5-F1
#
_cell.length_a   1.000
_cell.length_b   1.000
_cell.length_c   1.000
_cell.angle_alpha   90.00
_cell.angle_beta   90.00
_cell.angle_gamma   90.00
#
_symmetry.space_group_name_H-M   'P 1'
#
loop_
_entity.id
_entity.type
_entity.pdbx_description
1 polymer ?
#
loop_
_entity_poly.entity_id
_entity_poly.type
_entity_poly.pdbx_seq_one_letter_code
_entity_poly.pdbx_strand_id
1 'polypeptide(L)'
;VIEVKCNFQFGSFTFIQHKNMDCKEVDFNRGIQEYIDGFGEPFGEHWIGLQHIHDISQNRNKTLLSVSLDTFGAPKISYYYNFKLQPGPDFRISLSEYDSSYSATAGDSLTVSGESINERPFSAYDRDNTSHNCPARFESGWWY
;
A
#
# COMPACT_ATOMS: atom_id res chain seq x y z
N VAL A 1 11.30 -17.22 -5.44
CA VAL A 1 11.27 -17.09 -3.97
C VAL A 1 11.59 -15.63 -3.68
N ILE A 2 10.73 -14.93 -2.95
CA ILE A 2 10.94 -13.52 -2.58
C ILE A 2 11.25 -13.43 -1.08
N GLU A 3 12.05 -12.46 -0.70
CA GLU A 3 12.36 -12.15 0.69
C GLU A 3 11.46 -11.00 1.17
N VAL A 4 10.91 -11.14 2.37
CA VAL A 4 9.93 -10.18 2.91
C VAL A 4 10.20 -9.91 4.38
N LYS A 5 9.92 -8.69 4.82
CA LYS A 5 9.93 -8.34 6.24
C LYS A 5 8.58 -8.65 6.86
N CYS A 6 8.61 -9.34 8.01
CA CYS A 6 7.42 -9.67 8.78
C CYS A 6 7.49 -9.07 10.18
N ASN A 7 6.36 -8.57 10.71
CA ASN A 7 6.22 -8.20 12.12
C ASN A 7 5.24 -9.15 12.81
N PHE A 8 5.76 -9.93 13.75
CA PHE A 8 5.02 -10.94 14.50
C PHE A 8 4.40 -10.42 15.81
N GLN A 9 4.72 -9.21 16.28
CA GLN A 9 4.20 -8.69 17.56
C GLN A 9 2.71 -8.34 17.52
N PHE A 10 2.15 -8.06 16.34
CA PHE A 10 0.76 -7.58 16.19
C PHE A 10 -0.04 -8.36 15.15
N GLY A 11 -0.03 -9.70 15.19
CA GLY A 11 -0.88 -10.51 14.29
C GLY A 11 -0.23 -10.89 12.96
N SER A 12 1.10 -10.90 12.90
CA SER A 12 1.90 -11.43 11.78
C SER A 12 1.66 -10.69 10.46
N PHE A 13 1.99 -9.40 10.43
CA PHE A 13 1.91 -8.58 9.22
C PHE A 13 3.13 -8.78 8.32
N THR A 14 2.89 -8.85 7.01
CA THR A 14 3.93 -8.74 5.98
C THR A 14 3.99 -7.30 5.51
N PHE A 15 5.18 -6.71 5.46
CA PHE A 15 5.36 -5.35 4.96
C PHE A 15 5.26 -5.38 3.44
N ILE A 16 4.26 -4.69 2.90
CA ILE A 16 4.08 -4.53 1.45
C ILE A 16 4.76 -3.25 0.94
N GLN A 17 4.86 -2.25 1.82
CA GLN A 17 5.57 -1.00 1.62
C GLN A 17 6.20 -0.61 2.95
N HIS A 18 7.42 -0.08 2.91
CA HIS A 18 8.08 0.51 4.06
C HIS A 18 8.88 1.73 3.60
N LYS A 19 8.72 2.85 4.28
CA LYS A 19 9.53 4.06 4.14
C LYS A 19 10.09 4.44 5.50
N ASN A 20 11.38 4.72 5.58
CA ASN A 20 12.07 5.05 6.82
C ASN A 20 13.30 5.90 6.52
N MET A 21 13.40 7.03 7.21
CA MET A 21 14.51 7.99 7.08
C MET A 21 15.88 7.43 7.51
N ASP A 22 15.91 6.35 8.30
CA ASP A 22 17.13 5.72 8.80
C ASP A 22 17.72 4.69 7.81
N CYS A 23 17.05 4.44 6.68
CA CYS A 23 17.47 3.47 5.67
C CYS A 23 17.98 4.17 4.40
N LYS A 24 18.60 3.41 3.49
CA LYS A 24 18.93 3.92 2.15
C LYS A 24 17.63 4.31 1.44
N GLU A 25 17.55 5.56 1.04
CA GLU A 25 16.40 6.11 0.29
C GLU A 25 16.21 5.36 -1.03
N VAL A 26 14.94 5.07 -1.33
CA VAL A 26 14.51 4.47 -2.58
C VAL A 26 13.58 5.44 -3.29
N ASP A 27 13.90 5.72 -4.56
CA ASP A 27 13.03 6.54 -5.41
C ASP A 27 11.74 5.77 -5.74
N PHE A 28 10.58 6.37 -5.45
CA PHE A 28 9.26 5.83 -5.74
C PHE A 28 8.65 6.38 -7.04
N ASN A 29 9.30 7.31 -7.75
CA ASN A 29 8.87 7.78 -9.05
C ASN A 29 9.23 6.75 -10.15
N ARG A 30 8.55 5.60 -10.12
CA ARG A 30 8.89 4.40 -10.89
C ARG A 30 7.82 4.02 -11.91
N GLY A 31 8.24 3.27 -12.93
CA GLY A 31 7.35 2.85 -14.00
C GLY A 31 6.43 1.72 -13.52
N ILE A 32 5.34 1.49 -14.24
CA ILE A 32 4.35 0.48 -13.86
C ILE A 32 4.96 -0.92 -13.75
N GLN A 33 5.94 -1.26 -14.61
CA GLN A 33 6.59 -2.56 -14.56
C GLN A 33 7.41 -2.74 -13.27
N GLU A 34 8.13 -1.71 -12.84
CA GLU A 34 8.86 -1.73 -11.56
C GLU A 34 7.90 -1.86 -10.37
N TYR A 35 6.73 -1.20 -10.42
CA TYR A 35 5.69 -1.36 -9.41
C TYR A 35 5.06 -2.76 -9.39
N ILE A 36 4.97 -3.43 -10.54
CA ILE A 36 4.50 -4.82 -10.64
C ILE A 36 5.51 -5.78 -10.02
N ASP A 37 6.78 -5.63 -10.38
CA ASP A 37 7.87 -6.53 -9.98
C ASP A 37 8.32 -6.28 -8.52
N GLY A 38 8.20 -5.05 -8.05
CA GLY A 38 8.73 -4.61 -6.76
C GLY A 38 10.12 -3.99 -6.89
N PHE A 39 10.48 -3.19 -5.88
CA PHE A 39 11.77 -2.50 -5.83
C PHE A 39 12.16 -2.15 -4.39
N GLY A 40 13.45 -1.84 -4.21
CA GLY A 40 14.04 -1.57 -2.89
C GLY A 40 14.52 -2.84 -2.19
N GLU A 41 14.78 -2.72 -0.89
CA GLU A 41 15.37 -3.79 -0.08
C GLU A 41 14.39 -4.19 1.04
N PRO A 42 14.12 -5.49 1.27
CA PRO A 42 13.12 -5.94 2.26
C PRO A 42 13.33 -5.39 3.68
N PHE A 43 14.59 -5.18 4.09
CA PHE A 43 14.93 -4.61 5.40
C PHE A 43 15.13 -3.09 5.38
N GLY A 44 15.09 -2.46 4.20
CA GLY A 44 15.17 -1.01 4.00
C GLY A 44 13.84 -0.42 3.53
N GLU A 45 13.92 0.64 2.72
CA GLU A 45 12.75 1.14 1.99
C GLU A 45 12.44 0.20 0.82
N HIS A 46 11.16 -0.12 0.63
CA HIS A 46 10.74 -0.99 -0.45
C HIS A 46 9.26 -0.87 -0.80
N TRP A 47 8.97 -1.38 -2.00
CA TRP A 47 7.66 -1.79 -2.47
C TRP A 47 7.76 -3.26 -2.88
N ILE A 48 6.96 -4.14 -2.28
CA ILE A 48 7.07 -5.59 -2.50
C ILE A 48 6.67 -6.03 -3.91
N GLY A 49 5.92 -5.21 -4.66
CA GLY A 49 5.43 -5.54 -6.00
C GLY A 49 3.93 -5.86 -6.03
N LEU A 50 3.19 -5.27 -6.98
CA LEU A 50 1.73 -5.43 -7.11
C LEU A 50 1.32 -6.89 -7.34
N GLN A 51 2.13 -7.64 -8.10
CA GLN A 51 1.84 -9.06 -8.34
C GLN A 51 1.91 -9.86 -7.04
N HIS A 52 2.91 -9.60 -6.20
CA HIS A 52 3.07 -10.26 -4.92
C HIS A 52 1.97 -9.86 -3.92
N ILE A 53 1.56 -8.59 -3.90
CA ILE A 53 0.43 -8.13 -3.09
C ILE A 53 -0.88 -8.82 -3.53
N HIS A 54 -1.11 -8.92 -4.85
CA HIS A 54 -2.27 -9.64 -5.39
C HIS A 54 -2.29 -11.08 -4.88
N ASP A 55 -1.20 -11.83 -5.08
CA ASP A 55 -1.10 -13.24 -4.70
C ASP A 55 -1.34 -13.43 -3.18
N ILE A 56 -0.77 -12.56 -2.33
CA ILE A 56 -0.97 -12.63 -0.86
C ILE A 56 -2.43 -12.36 -0.50
N SER A 57 -3.06 -11.38 -1.16
CA SER A 57 -4.41 -10.93 -0.83
C SER A 57 -5.53 -11.88 -1.28
N GLN A 58 -5.29 -12.70 -2.31
CA GLN A 58 -6.27 -13.68 -2.80
C GLN A 58 -6.26 -14.98 -1.99
N ASN A 59 -5.14 -15.35 -1.38
CA ASN A 59 -4.96 -16.62 -0.69
C ASN A 59 -5.62 -16.70 0.70
N ARG A 60 -6.37 -15.67 1.12
CA ARG A 60 -6.95 -15.57 2.47
C ARG A 60 -8.42 -15.13 2.41
N ASN A 61 -9.26 -15.80 3.19
CA ASN A 61 -10.69 -15.45 3.32
C ASN A 61 -10.91 -14.13 4.08
N LYS A 62 -9.95 -13.73 4.92
CA LYS A 62 -9.97 -12.47 5.66
C LYS A 62 -8.59 -11.82 5.54
N THR A 63 -8.57 -10.62 4.97
CA THR A 63 -7.36 -9.81 4.81
C THR A 63 -7.54 -8.51 5.58
N LEU A 64 -6.45 -8.08 6.22
CA LEU A 64 -6.39 -6.86 7.01
C LEU A 64 -5.19 -6.05 6.52
N LEU A 65 -5.44 -4.85 6.03
CA LEU A 65 -4.39 -3.87 5.76
C LEU A 65 -4.18 -3.05 7.03
N SER A 66 -2.92 -2.94 7.46
CA SER A 66 -2.50 -2.04 8.53
C SER A 66 -1.64 -0.94 7.93
N VAL A 67 -1.98 0.31 8.22
CA VAL A 67 -1.21 1.49 7.82
C VAL A 67 -0.67 2.13 9.09
N SER A 68 0.64 2.09 9.25
CA SER A 68 1.35 2.71 10.38
C SER A 68 2.07 3.97 9.88
N LEU A 69 1.81 5.09 10.53
CA LEU A 69 2.50 6.36 10.29
C LEU A 69 3.30 6.72 11.53
N ASP A 70 4.60 6.91 11.35
CA ASP A 70 5.45 7.47 12.38
C ASP A 70 5.11 8.94 12.59
N THR A 71 4.94 9.31 13.85
CA THR A 71 4.72 10.70 14.27
C THR A 71 5.84 11.09 15.22
N PHE A 72 5.95 12.37 15.59
CA PHE A 72 6.91 12.83 16.61
C PHE A 72 6.69 12.21 18.02
N GLY A 73 5.73 11.29 18.18
CA GLY A 73 5.48 10.49 19.37
C GLY A 73 5.19 9.03 19.03
N ALA A 74 4.12 8.47 19.57
CA ALA A 74 3.73 7.09 19.24
C ALA A 74 3.22 6.97 17.79
N PRO A 75 3.52 5.87 17.08
CA PRO A 75 3.00 5.64 15.74
C PRO A 75 1.46 5.61 15.77
N LYS A 76 0.86 6.12 14.70
CA LYS A 76 -0.59 6.06 14.48
C LYS A 76 -0.90 4.92 13.53
N ILE A 77 -1.83 4.05 13.91
CA ILE A 77 -2.14 2.85 13.14
C ILE A 77 -3.61 2.85 12.77
N SER A 78 -3.90 2.68 11.49
CA SER A 78 -5.25 2.50 10.94
C SER A 78 -5.39 1.12 10.32
N TYR A 79 -6.52 0.47 10.53
CA TYR A 79 -6.79 -0.88 10.02
C TYR A 79 -7.96 -0.86 9.04
N TYR A 80 -7.83 -1.62 7.95
CA TYR A 80 -8.84 -1.74 6.91
C TYR A 80 -9.06 -3.21 6.54
N TYR A 81 -10.30 -3.68 6.65
CA TYR A 81 -10.67 -5.05 6.29
C TYR A 81 -10.97 -5.20 4.80
N ASN A 82 -10.94 -6.45 4.34
CA ASN A 82 -11.25 -6.88 2.98
C ASN A 82 -10.29 -6.31 1.93
N PHE A 83 -9.05 -6.06 2.34
CA PHE A 83 -7.97 -5.63 1.45
C PHE A 83 -7.67 -6.68 0.38
N LYS A 84 -7.89 -6.34 -0.89
CA LYS A 84 -7.56 -7.20 -2.03
C LYS A 84 -7.08 -6.37 -3.21
N LEU A 85 -6.20 -6.94 -4.02
CA LEU A 85 -5.94 -6.42 -5.36
C LEU A 85 -6.60 -7.32 -6.40
N GLN A 86 -7.31 -6.72 -7.35
CA GLN A 86 -7.84 -7.42 -8.51
C GLN A 86 -6.70 -7.78 -9.48
N PRO A 87 -6.79 -8.90 -10.21
CA PRO A 87 -5.82 -9.24 -11.25
C PRO A 87 -5.97 -8.32 -12.46
N GLY A 88 -4.97 -8.33 -13.34
CA GLY A 88 -4.99 -7.59 -14.61
C GLY A 88 -4.16 -6.31 -14.58
N PRO A 89 -4.18 -5.52 -15.67
CA PRO A 89 -3.23 -4.42 -15.88
C PRO A 89 -3.42 -3.23 -14.92
N ASP A 90 -4.57 -3.15 -14.27
CA ASP A 90 -4.97 -2.02 -13.42
C ASP A 90 -4.72 -2.25 -11.93
N PHE A 91 -4.52 -3.50 -11.48
CA PHE A 91 -4.35 -3.87 -10.07
C PHE A 91 -5.29 -3.11 -9.10
N ARG A 92 -6.59 -3.08 -9.41
CA ARG A 92 -7.57 -2.30 -8.63
C ARG A 92 -7.58 -2.74 -7.18
N ILE A 93 -7.56 -1.76 -6.27
CA ILE A 93 -7.63 -2.03 -4.83
C ILE A 93 -9.07 -2.16 -4.37
N SER A 94 -9.34 -3.16 -3.54
CA SER A 94 -10.60 -3.34 -2.83
C SER A 94 -10.33 -3.17 -1.33
N LEU A 95 -11.07 -2.27 -0.69
CA LEU A 95 -11.06 -1.97 0.76
C LEU A 95 -12.50 -1.58 1.14
N SER A 96 -13.10 -2.23 2.13
CA SER A 96 -14.53 -1.98 2.40
C SER A 96 -14.89 -1.58 3.83
N GLU A 97 -13.97 -1.67 4.79
CA GLU A 97 -14.30 -1.40 6.18
C GLU A 97 -13.09 -0.89 6.97
N TYR A 98 -13.17 0.34 7.48
CA TYR A 98 -12.22 0.92 8.42
C TYR A 98 -12.56 0.51 9.87
N ASP A 99 -11.57 0.07 10.64
CA ASP A 99 -11.75 -0.29 12.04
C ASP A 99 -11.81 0.96 12.94
N SER A 100 -13.03 1.42 13.21
CA SER A 100 -13.28 2.56 14.11
C SER A 100 -13.14 2.25 15.60
N SER A 101 -12.95 0.98 15.99
CA SER A 101 -12.81 0.59 17.40
C SER A 101 -11.42 0.88 17.96
N TYR A 102 -10.40 0.94 17.08
CA TYR A 102 -9.05 1.34 17.45
C TYR A 102 -8.98 2.87 17.52
N SER A 103 -8.47 3.42 18.63
CA SER A 103 -8.50 4.88 18.89
C SER A 103 -7.18 5.60 18.61
N ALA A 104 -6.06 4.87 18.51
CA ALA A 104 -4.74 5.42 18.24
C ALA A 104 -4.43 5.49 16.74
N THR A 105 -5.34 6.07 15.96
CA THR A 105 -5.28 6.05 14.49
C THR A 105 -4.91 7.41 13.89
N ALA A 106 -4.61 7.41 12.58
CA ALA A 106 -4.46 8.62 11.78
C ALA A 106 -5.80 9.09 11.17
N GLY A 107 -6.90 8.42 11.49
CA GLY A 107 -8.20 8.56 10.84
C GLY A 107 -8.40 7.57 9.69
N ASP A 108 -9.59 7.66 9.09
CA ASP A 108 -9.93 7.00 7.84
C ASP A 108 -9.64 7.95 6.68
N SER A 109 -8.72 7.57 5.79
CA SER A 109 -8.42 8.31 4.56
C SER A 109 -8.59 7.46 3.30
N LEU A 110 -8.92 6.17 3.46
CA LEU A 110 -9.00 5.23 2.33
C LEU A 110 -10.44 4.84 1.99
N THR A 111 -11.36 4.96 2.95
CA THR A 111 -12.77 4.58 2.77
C THR A 111 -13.76 5.74 2.94
N VAL A 112 -13.31 6.94 3.28
CA VAL A 112 -14.15 8.15 3.32
C VAL A 112 -14.68 8.51 1.92
N SER A 113 -15.96 8.83 1.83
CA SER A 113 -16.60 9.22 0.56
C SER A 113 -15.94 10.47 -0.06
N GLY A 114 -15.71 10.43 -1.37
CA GLY A 114 -15.02 11.48 -2.14
C GLY A 114 -13.52 11.24 -2.32
N GLU A 115 -12.84 10.78 -1.28
CA GLU A 115 -11.38 10.51 -1.28
C GLU A 115 -11.06 9.00 -1.27
N SER A 116 -12.09 8.13 -1.22
CA SER A 116 -11.88 6.69 -1.15
C SER A 116 -11.10 6.18 -2.35
N ILE A 117 -10.10 5.34 -2.07
CA ILE A 117 -9.29 4.66 -3.09
C ILE A 117 -9.93 3.33 -3.51
N ASN A 118 -11.05 2.93 -2.90
CA ASN A 118 -11.71 1.67 -3.23
C ASN A 118 -12.10 1.60 -4.71
N GLU A 119 -11.84 0.45 -5.33
CA GLU A 119 -11.99 0.14 -6.75
C GLU A 119 -11.15 0.99 -7.72
N ARG A 120 -10.26 1.86 -7.22
CA ARG A 120 -9.43 2.69 -8.09
C ARG A 120 -8.32 1.87 -8.75
N PRO A 121 -7.98 2.16 -10.01
CA PRO A 121 -6.85 1.54 -10.69
C PRO A 121 -5.53 2.10 -10.14
N PHE A 122 -4.49 1.28 -10.12
CA PHE A 122 -3.14 1.74 -9.85
C PHE A 122 -2.64 2.59 -11.02
N SER A 123 -1.96 3.68 -10.71
CA SER A 123 -1.31 4.54 -11.70
C SER A 123 0.15 4.74 -11.32
N ALA A 124 1.01 4.93 -12.32
CA ALA A 124 2.45 5.18 -12.21
C ALA A 124 2.86 6.25 -13.23
N TYR A 125 4.11 6.73 -13.22
CA TYR A 125 4.50 7.87 -14.05
C TYR A 125 4.29 7.63 -15.57
N ASP A 126 4.46 6.39 -16.02
CA ASP A 126 4.31 5.95 -17.42
C ASP A 126 2.92 5.33 -17.71
N ARG A 127 2.04 5.28 -16.70
CA ARG A 127 0.66 4.78 -16.82
C ARG A 127 -0.26 5.55 -15.88
N ASP A 128 -0.84 6.64 -16.38
CA ASP A 128 -1.81 7.44 -15.63
C ASP A 128 -3.25 7.01 -15.95
N ASN A 129 -3.93 6.43 -14.96
CA ASN A 129 -5.37 6.11 -15.04
C ASN A 129 -6.25 7.22 -14.43
N THR A 130 -5.67 8.38 -14.11
CA THR A 130 -6.38 9.54 -13.56
C THR A 130 -6.72 10.58 -14.62
N SER A 131 -7.59 11.53 -14.29
CA SER A 131 -7.90 12.70 -15.12
C SER A 131 -7.04 13.92 -14.81
N HIS A 132 -6.04 13.79 -13.93
CA HIS A 132 -5.35 14.94 -13.31
C HIS A 132 -3.83 14.82 -13.28
N ASN A 133 -3.23 13.85 -13.98
CA ASN A 133 -1.79 13.65 -13.99
C ASN A 133 -1.20 13.44 -12.59
N CYS A 134 -1.95 12.72 -11.73
CA CYS A 134 -1.59 12.51 -10.33
C CYS A 134 -0.21 11.85 -10.16
N PRO A 135 0.17 10.80 -10.91
CA PRO A 135 1.48 10.19 -10.76
C PRO A 135 2.64 11.16 -10.99
N ALA A 136 2.52 12.06 -11.98
CA ALA A 136 3.54 13.07 -12.23
C ALA A 136 3.51 14.19 -11.19
N ARG A 137 2.33 14.56 -10.66
CA ARG A 137 2.20 15.61 -9.64
C ARG A 137 2.72 15.18 -8.27
N PHE A 138 2.51 13.92 -7.91
CA PHE A 138 2.92 13.34 -6.63
C PHE A 138 4.21 12.51 -6.73
N GLU A 139 4.81 12.45 -7.92
CA GLU A 139 6.08 11.78 -8.22
C GLU A 139 6.15 10.36 -7.63
N SER A 140 5.06 9.61 -7.78
CA SER A 140 4.93 8.25 -7.27
C SER A 140 3.84 7.47 -8.00
N GLY A 141 3.82 6.15 -7.81
CA GLY A 141 2.70 5.30 -8.17
C GLY A 141 1.77 5.03 -6.98
N TRP A 142 0.46 5.08 -7.23
CA TRP A 142 -0.58 4.87 -6.22
C TRP A 142 -1.95 4.58 -6.84
N TRP A 143 -2.90 4.18 -6.00
CA TRP A 143 -4.34 4.18 -6.30
C TRP A 143 -4.91 5.61 -6.11
N TYR A 144 -4.63 6.49 -7.06
CA TYR A 144 -4.96 7.92 -7.00
C TYR A 144 -6.42 8.26 -7.22
#